data_AF-A0A4R5B0V2-F1
#
_entry.id   AF-A0A4R5B0V2-F1
#
_cell.length_a   1.000
_cell.length_b   1.000
_cell.length_c   1.000
_cell.angle_alpha   90.00
_cell.angle_beta   90.00
_cell.angle_gamma   90.00
#
_symmetry.space_group_name_H-M   'P 1'
#
loop_
_entity.id
_entity.type
_entity.pdbx_description
1 polymer ?
#
loop_
_entity_poly.entity_id
_entity_poly.type
_entity_poly.pdbx_seq_one_letter_code
_entity_poly.pdbx_strand_id
1 'polypeptide(L)'
;MKNNTSASTKDLSTKDVLSFVPEKPVYTIEEMYQGVVGHPNGNYYKIAKKDLTSVYLSLIEGNQLTTCPAAMLSFEVANGTWKFYAAGDDSWKEKVYTEEVMAYKNNVLKSLIYNQLAVEANDNLIETVEHDPYLNNLLKKANKGLERKANKHLSQVYGADPQMLTNIFNAIDGFVSRMAKSLPHEFFYLNSIYDEYNADPTKYIGRQIMLDDVNIRNEEGN
;
A
#
# COMPACT_ATOMS: atom_id res chain seq x y z
N MET A 1 -58.63 13.16 11.52
CA MET A 1 -57.49 13.90 10.92
C MET A 1 -56.51 12.91 10.30
N LYS A 2 -56.59 12.70 8.98
CA LYS A 2 -55.54 12.08 8.17
C LYS A 2 -55.61 12.71 6.78
N ASN A 3 -54.66 13.59 6.46
CA ASN A 3 -54.47 14.14 5.12
C ASN A 3 -53.57 13.17 4.35
N ASN A 4 -54.11 12.54 3.32
CA ASN A 4 -53.33 11.89 2.26
C ASN A 4 -53.30 12.84 1.07
N THR A 5 -52.16 13.45 0.82
CA THR A 5 -51.92 14.25 -0.39
C THR A 5 -51.35 13.35 -1.47
N SER A 6 -52.05 13.32 -2.59
CA SER A 6 -51.78 12.59 -3.82
C SER A 6 -50.45 12.99 -4.46
N ALA A 7 -49.57 12.02 -4.66
CA ALA A 7 -48.42 12.15 -5.54
C ALA A 7 -48.90 12.05 -6.99
N SER A 8 -48.76 13.14 -7.74
CA SER A 8 -48.97 13.21 -9.18
C SER A 8 -47.83 12.48 -9.89
N THR A 9 -48.11 11.31 -10.44
CA THR A 9 -47.26 10.63 -11.42
C THR A 9 -47.34 11.40 -12.73
N LYS A 10 -46.34 12.24 -13.01
CA LYS A 10 -46.07 12.70 -14.37
C LYS A 10 -45.49 11.53 -15.15
N ASP A 11 -46.32 10.93 -15.99
CA ASP A 11 -45.90 10.07 -17.09
C ASP A 11 -44.86 10.82 -17.93
N LEU A 12 -43.59 10.42 -17.83
CA LEU A 12 -42.59 10.84 -18.80
C LEU A 12 -42.86 10.07 -20.09
N SER A 13 -43.39 10.80 -21.08
CA SER A 13 -43.55 10.36 -22.45
C SER A 13 -42.24 9.82 -23.00
N THR A 14 -42.30 8.65 -23.62
CA THR A 14 -41.21 7.87 -24.24
C THR A 14 -40.50 8.60 -25.39
N LYS A 15 -40.88 9.85 -25.70
CA LYS A 15 -40.28 10.69 -26.75
C LYS A 15 -39.16 11.61 -26.24
N ASP A 16 -39.03 11.84 -24.93
CA ASP A 16 -38.02 12.77 -24.39
C ASP A 16 -36.66 12.10 -24.09
N VAL A 17 -36.53 10.79 -24.36
CA VAL A 17 -35.29 10.03 -24.12
C VAL A 17 -34.32 10.08 -25.33
N LEU A 18 -34.70 10.74 -26.45
CA LEU A 18 -34.03 10.58 -27.75
C LEU A 18 -33.36 11.83 -28.33
N SER A 19 -32.88 12.77 -27.51
CA SER A 19 -32.03 13.85 -28.07
C SER A 19 -30.95 14.44 -27.15
N PHE A 20 -30.56 13.77 -26.07
CA PHE A 20 -29.33 14.16 -25.37
C PHE A 20 -28.17 13.32 -25.88
N VAL A 21 -27.46 13.84 -26.88
CA VAL A 21 -26.12 13.36 -27.21
C VAL A 21 -25.20 14.02 -26.18
N PRO A 22 -24.73 13.32 -25.12
CA PRO A 22 -23.70 13.90 -24.29
C PRO A 22 -22.52 14.25 -25.20
N GLU A 23 -21.96 15.46 -25.03
CA GLU A 23 -20.64 15.77 -25.57
C GLU A 23 -19.74 14.56 -25.28
N LYS A 24 -19.03 14.08 -26.31
CA LYS A 24 -18.26 12.82 -26.27
C LYS A 24 -17.64 12.61 -24.89
N PRO A 25 -17.71 11.39 -24.31
CA PRO A 25 -17.05 11.13 -23.05
C PRO A 25 -15.58 11.54 -23.18
N VAL A 26 -15.14 12.41 -22.26
CA VAL A 26 -13.80 13.02 -22.29
C VAL A 26 -12.69 11.95 -22.30
N TYR A 27 -13.02 10.73 -21.85
CA TYR A 27 -12.15 9.56 -21.86
C TYR A 27 -12.95 8.32 -22.30
N THR A 28 -12.33 7.47 -23.12
CA THR A 28 -12.83 6.14 -23.47
C THR A 28 -12.63 5.16 -22.31
N ILE A 29 -13.41 4.07 -22.28
CA ILE A 29 -13.21 3.01 -21.26
C ILE A 29 -11.82 2.39 -21.32
N GLU A 30 -11.24 2.34 -22.52
CA GLU A 30 -9.90 1.82 -22.73
C GLU A 30 -8.83 2.71 -22.08
N GLU A 31 -8.96 4.03 -22.20
CA GLU A 31 -8.12 5.00 -21.48
C GLU A 31 -8.34 4.90 -19.96
N MET A 32 -9.57 4.62 -19.53
CA MET A 32 -9.90 4.50 -18.11
C MET A 32 -9.27 3.27 -17.43
N TYR A 33 -8.97 2.19 -18.17
CA TYR A 33 -8.28 1.03 -17.61
C TYR A 33 -6.89 1.32 -17.07
N GLN A 34 -6.26 2.39 -17.56
CA GLN A 34 -4.92 2.79 -17.12
C GLN A 34 -4.95 3.74 -15.92
N GLY A 35 -6.12 4.21 -15.51
CA GLY A 35 -6.27 5.21 -14.46
C GLY A 35 -7.08 4.74 -13.25
N VAL A 36 -7.51 5.72 -12.45
CA VAL A 36 -8.31 5.54 -11.24
C VAL A 36 -9.57 6.38 -11.34
N VAL A 37 -10.68 5.89 -10.81
CA VAL A 37 -11.91 6.69 -10.68
C VAL A 37 -12.29 6.91 -9.22
N GLY A 38 -12.57 8.16 -8.88
CA GLY A 38 -13.11 8.58 -7.59
C GLY A 38 -14.62 8.75 -7.65
N HIS A 39 -15.33 8.04 -6.77
CA HIS A 39 -16.76 8.14 -6.59
C HIS A 39 -17.10 9.28 -5.60
N PRO A 40 -18.26 9.95 -5.73
CA PRO A 40 -18.74 10.96 -4.77
C PRO A 40 -18.78 10.56 -3.29
N ASN A 41 -18.73 9.27 -2.97
CA ASN A 41 -18.78 8.75 -1.60
C ASN A 41 -17.39 8.75 -0.93
N GLY A 42 -16.35 9.23 -1.64
CA GLY A 42 -14.97 9.25 -1.16
C GLY A 42 -14.16 7.99 -1.50
N ASN A 43 -14.76 7.00 -2.16
CA ASN A 43 -14.06 5.78 -2.55
C ASN A 43 -13.36 5.93 -3.90
N TYR A 44 -12.21 5.28 -4.05
CA TYR A 44 -11.42 5.27 -5.27
C TYR A 44 -11.22 3.84 -5.77
N TYR A 45 -11.35 3.65 -7.08
CA TYR A 45 -11.39 2.33 -7.70
C TYR A 45 -10.40 2.23 -8.86
N LYS A 46 -9.72 1.08 -8.94
CA LYS A 46 -9.04 0.63 -10.17
C LYS A 46 -10.06 -0.06 -11.07
N ILE A 47 -9.95 0.18 -12.37
CA ILE A 47 -10.87 -0.35 -13.37
C ILE A 47 -10.19 -1.51 -14.09
N ALA A 48 -10.89 -2.64 -14.20
CA ALA A 48 -10.45 -3.76 -15.01
C ALA A 48 -11.57 -4.24 -15.93
N LYS A 49 -11.21 -4.78 -17.09
CA LYS A 49 -12.19 -5.33 -18.04
C LYS A 49 -12.82 -6.60 -17.44
N LYS A 50 -14.15 -6.68 -17.48
CA LYS A 50 -14.90 -7.91 -17.15
C LYS A 50 -15.38 -8.58 -18.44
N ASP A 51 -16.19 -7.86 -19.20
CA ASP A 51 -16.76 -8.31 -20.47
C ASP A 51 -16.91 -7.10 -21.42
N LEU A 52 -17.63 -7.25 -22.53
CA LEU A 52 -17.83 -6.17 -23.52
C LEU A 52 -18.73 -5.03 -23.02
N THR A 53 -19.48 -5.24 -21.93
CA THR A 53 -20.53 -4.31 -21.45
C THR A 53 -20.29 -3.80 -20.04
N SER A 54 -19.42 -4.48 -19.28
CA SER A 54 -19.20 -4.26 -17.86
C SER A 54 -17.71 -4.21 -17.51
N VAL A 55 -17.42 -3.47 -16.45
CA VAL A 55 -16.09 -3.37 -15.85
C VAL A 55 -16.12 -3.80 -14.39
N TYR A 56 -14.97 -4.31 -13.93
CA TYR A 56 -14.68 -4.48 -12.52
C TYR A 56 -14.15 -3.18 -11.94
N LEU A 57 -14.66 -2.83 -10.77
CA LEU A 57 -14.17 -1.75 -9.93
C LEU A 57 -13.60 -2.37 -8.66
N SER A 58 -12.27 -2.37 -8.55
CA SER A 58 -11.57 -2.81 -7.34
C SER A 58 -11.31 -1.61 -6.45
N LEU A 59 -11.87 -1.62 -5.25
CA LEU A 59 -11.58 -0.59 -4.25
C LEU A 59 -10.08 -0.56 -3.97
N ILE A 60 -9.47 0.63 -3.90
CA ILE A 60 -8.03 0.75 -3.67
C ILE A 60 -7.67 0.43 -2.21
N GLU A 61 -8.56 0.74 -1.28
CA GLU A 61 -8.36 0.61 0.17
C GLU A 61 -8.90 -0.69 0.75
N GLY A 62 -9.48 -1.56 -0.07
CA GLY A 62 -10.10 -2.78 0.41
C GLY A 62 -10.14 -3.86 -0.63
N ASN A 63 -10.26 -5.10 -0.20
CA ASN A 63 -10.39 -6.24 -1.10
C ASN A 63 -11.84 -6.42 -1.59
N GLN A 64 -12.52 -5.31 -1.87
CA GLN A 64 -13.90 -5.29 -2.36
C GLN A 64 -13.90 -5.04 -3.86
N LEU A 65 -14.50 -5.98 -4.58
CA LEU A 65 -14.71 -5.91 -6.01
C LEU A 65 -16.20 -5.67 -6.27
N THR A 66 -16.52 -4.60 -6.97
CA THR A 66 -17.88 -4.38 -7.48
C THR A 66 -17.87 -4.33 -9.01
N THR A 67 -19.03 -4.49 -9.62
CA THR A 67 -19.18 -4.44 -11.08
C THR A 67 -20.05 -3.27 -11.47
N CYS A 68 -19.63 -2.54 -12.48
CA CYS A 68 -20.36 -1.41 -13.03
C CYS A 68 -20.47 -1.56 -14.56
N PRO A 69 -21.63 -1.28 -15.17
CA PRO A 69 -21.73 -1.19 -16.62
C PRO A 69 -20.75 -0.15 -17.18
N ALA A 70 -20.01 -0.52 -18.22
CA ALA A 70 -18.98 0.33 -18.81
C ALA A 70 -19.56 1.66 -19.33
N ALA A 71 -20.72 1.60 -20.01
CA ALA A 71 -21.42 2.78 -20.50
C ALA A 71 -21.86 3.72 -19.37
N MET A 72 -22.29 3.16 -18.22
CA MET A 72 -22.65 3.95 -17.05
C MET A 72 -21.42 4.66 -16.50
N LEU A 73 -20.31 3.95 -16.31
CA LEU A 73 -19.07 4.55 -15.82
C LEU A 73 -18.58 5.69 -16.73
N SER A 74 -18.56 5.48 -18.04
CA SER A 74 -18.20 6.54 -18.99
C SER A 74 -19.11 7.75 -18.89
N PHE A 75 -20.42 7.52 -18.76
CA PHE A 75 -21.40 8.60 -18.62
C PHE A 75 -21.20 9.38 -17.32
N GLU A 76 -21.01 8.69 -16.20
CA GLU A 76 -20.82 9.32 -14.88
C GLU A 76 -19.47 10.06 -14.76
N VAL A 77 -18.45 9.65 -15.50
CA VAL A 77 -17.21 10.44 -15.60
C VAL A 77 -17.42 11.65 -16.50
N ALA A 78 -18.08 11.47 -17.65
CA ALA A 78 -18.33 12.56 -18.61
C ALA A 78 -19.23 13.66 -18.03
N ASN A 79 -20.21 13.30 -17.20
CA ASN A 79 -21.09 14.25 -16.52
C ASN A 79 -20.46 14.89 -15.27
N GLY A 80 -19.24 14.48 -14.90
CA GLY A 80 -18.47 15.00 -13.76
C GLY A 80 -18.89 14.47 -12.38
N THR A 81 -19.83 13.53 -12.31
CA THR A 81 -20.23 12.89 -11.05
C THR A 81 -19.07 12.06 -10.49
N TRP A 82 -18.39 11.30 -11.34
CA TRP A 82 -17.17 10.57 -10.99
C TRP A 82 -15.96 11.32 -11.54
N LYS A 83 -14.86 11.32 -10.78
CA LYS A 83 -13.61 11.93 -11.22
C LYS A 83 -12.67 10.86 -11.76
N PHE A 84 -12.18 11.05 -12.97
CA PHE A 84 -11.14 10.21 -13.54
C PHE A 84 -9.77 10.84 -13.32
N TYR A 85 -8.82 9.99 -12.90
CA TYR A 85 -7.41 10.31 -12.70
C TYR A 85 -6.62 9.45 -13.68
N ALA A 86 -5.96 10.10 -14.63
CA ALA A 86 -5.19 9.41 -15.66
C ALA A 86 -3.98 8.67 -15.07
N ALA A 87 -3.39 7.75 -15.85
CA ALA A 87 -2.15 7.09 -15.46
C ALA A 87 -1.05 8.13 -15.14
N GLY A 88 -0.48 8.06 -13.94
CA GLY A 88 0.54 9.00 -13.46
C GLY A 88 0.00 10.25 -12.75
N ASP A 89 -1.32 10.48 -12.74
CA ASP A 89 -1.92 11.48 -11.86
C ASP A 89 -2.10 10.87 -10.45
N ASP A 90 -1.27 11.34 -9.54
CA ASP A 90 -1.23 10.90 -8.14
C ASP A 90 -2.01 11.83 -7.19
N SER A 91 -2.70 12.86 -7.69
CA SER A 91 -3.44 13.83 -6.86
C SER A 91 -4.58 13.19 -6.04
N TRP A 92 -5.05 12.00 -6.43
CA TRP A 92 -6.01 11.21 -5.66
C TRP A 92 -5.37 10.55 -4.44
N LYS A 93 -4.06 10.29 -4.44
CA LYS A 93 -3.36 9.58 -3.36
C LYS A 93 -3.47 10.36 -2.05
N GLU A 94 -3.29 11.68 -2.06
CA GLU A 94 -3.38 12.49 -0.83
C GLU A 94 -4.76 12.39 -0.15
N LYS A 95 -5.81 12.17 -0.95
CA LYS A 95 -7.19 12.02 -0.45
C LYS A 95 -7.50 10.61 0.07
N VAL A 96 -6.74 9.62 -0.38
CA VAL A 96 -6.88 8.21 0.01
C VAL A 96 -5.96 7.90 1.19
N TYR A 97 -4.72 8.37 1.14
CA TYR A 97 -3.72 8.21 2.18
C TYR A 97 -3.82 9.33 3.21
N THR A 98 -4.97 9.39 3.90
CA THR A 98 -5.09 10.22 5.10
C THR A 98 -4.09 9.78 6.17
N GLU A 99 -3.74 10.65 7.11
CA GLU A 99 -2.82 10.33 8.22
C GLU A 99 -3.24 9.06 8.97
N GLU A 100 -4.54 8.86 9.18
CA GLU A 100 -5.10 7.69 9.86
C GLU A 100 -4.89 6.39 9.06
N VAL A 101 -5.15 6.43 7.75
CA VAL A 101 -4.93 5.29 6.85
C VAL A 101 -3.45 4.95 6.76
N MET A 102 -2.59 5.96 6.70
CA MET A 102 -1.13 5.78 6.71
C MET A 102 -0.66 5.17 8.03
N ALA A 103 -1.18 5.65 9.17
CA ALA A 103 -0.88 5.07 10.47
C ALA A 103 -1.31 3.60 10.57
N TYR A 104 -2.51 3.26 10.08
CA TYR A 104 -2.98 1.87 10.01
C TYR A 104 -2.06 1.00 9.14
N LYS A 105 -1.75 1.43 7.91
CA LYS A 105 -0.84 0.72 6.99
C LYS A 105 0.54 0.50 7.62
N ASN A 106 1.09 1.52 8.27
CA ASN A 106 2.37 1.43 8.98
C ASN A 106 2.31 0.42 10.14
N ASN A 107 1.23 0.39 10.90
CA ASN A 107 1.08 -0.55 12.02
C ASN A 107 0.90 -2.00 11.55
N VAL A 108 0.17 -2.22 10.45
CA VAL A 108 0.08 -3.54 9.81
C VAL A 108 1.45 -4.00 9.33
N LEU A 109 2.19 -3.14 8.63
CA LEU A 109 3.54 -3.47 8.15
C LEU A 109 4.49 -3.78 9.31
N LYS A 110 4.50 -2.97 10.37
CA LYS A 110 5.28 -3.24 11.59
C LYS A 110 4.94 -4.60 12.19
N SER A 111 3.65 -4.93 12.30
CA SER A 111 3.21 -6.22 12.83
C SER A 111 3.71 -7.38 11.97
N LEU A 112 3.69 -7.25 10.64
CA LEU A 112 4.19 -8.28 9.73
C LEU A 112 5.71 -8.49 9.89
N ILE A 113 6.48 -7.41 9.94
CA ILE A 113 7.93 -7.45 10.14
C ILE A 113 8.27 -8.11 11.49
N TYR A 114 7.61 -7.70 12.57
CA TYR A 114 7.84 -8.29 13.90
C TYR A 114 7.49 -9.77 13.94
N ASN A 115 6.41 -10.19 13.29
CA ASN A 115 6.05 -11.61 13.24
C ASN A 115 7.12 -12.42 12.50
N GLN A 116 7.64 -11.93 11.37
CA GLN A 116 8.67 -12.64 10.60
C GLN A 116 9.97 -12.77 11.40
N LEU A 117 10.44 -11.66 12.00
CA LEU A 117 11.65 -11.66 12.83
C LEU A 117 11.50 -12.57 14.06
N ALA A 118 10.30 -12.63 14.65
CA ALA A 118 10.03 -13.53 15.77
C ALA A 118 10.07 -15.01 15.35
N VAL A 119 9.58 -15.34 14.15
CA VAL A 119 9.69 -16.71 13.59
C VAL A 119 11.16 -17.10 13.43
N GLU A 120 11.96 -16.24 12.79
CA GLU A 120 13.39 -16.46 12.56
C GLU A 120 14.17 -16.58 13.88
N ALA A 121 13.90 -15.71 14.85
CA ALA A 121 14.53 -15.77 16.17
C ALA A 121 14.18 -17.06 16.92
N ASN A 122 12.92 -17.52 16.83
CA ASN A 122 12.50 -18.77 17.44
C ASN A 122 13.12 -19.99 16.74
N ASP A 123 13.29 -19.96 15.42
CA ASP A 123 13.95 -21.05 14.67
C ASP A 123 15.44 -21.15 15.08
N ASN A 124 16.15 -20.02 15.16
CA ASN A 124 17.51 -19.97 15.71
C ASN A 124 17.57 -20.49 17.16
N LEU A 125 16.54 -20.21 17.97
CA LEU A 125 16.47 -20.68 19.35
C LEU A 125 16.20 -22.20 19.44
N ILE A 126 15.36 -22.73 18.55
CA ILE A 126 15.10 -24.18 18.45
C ILE A 126 16.40 -24.94 18.15
N GLU A 127 17.24 -24.40 17.26
CA GLU A 127 18.55 -24.98 16.95
C GLU A 127 19.51 -24.99 18.15
N THR A 128 19.44 -23.98 19.02
CA THR A 128 20.33 -23.86 20.19
C THR A 128 19.82 -24.57 21.44
N VAL A 129 18.50 -24.78 21.56
CA VAL A 129 17.84 -25.38 22.74
C VAL A 129 17.35 -26.80 22.42
N GLU A 130 18.07 -27.53 21.56
CA GLU A 130 17.74 -28.92 21.17
C GLU A 130 17.50 -29.83 22.38
N HIS A 131 18.17 -29.55 23.50
CA HIS A 131 18.13 -30.35 24.73
C HIS A 131 16.88 -30.14 25.60
N ASP A 132 16.03 -29.15 25.31
CA ASP A 132 14.76 -28.92 26.03
C ASP A 132 13.56 -29.17 25.09
N PRO A 133 13.00 -30.39 25.10
CA PRO A 133 11.85 -30.74 24.28
C PRO A 133 10.60 -29.92 24.58
N TYR A 134 10.45 -29.42 25.81
CA TYR A 134 9.29 -28.62 26.21
C TYR A 134 9.36 -27.24 25.54
N LEU A 135 10.50 -26.56 25.68
CA LEU A 135 10.71 -25.25 25.06
C LEU A 135 10.65 -25.35 23.53
N ASN A 136 11.26 -26.37 22.93
CA ASN A 136 11.15 -26.62 21.49
C ASN A 136 9.72 -26.77 20.99
N ASN A 137 8.89 -27.54 21.71
CA ASN A 137 7.49 -27.71 21.34
C ASN A 137 6.69 -26.41 21.49
N LEU A 138 7.03 -25.56 22.46
CA LEU A 138 6.40 -24.26 22.65
C LEU A 138 6.77 -23.31 21.50
N LEU A 139 8.06 -23.21 21.15
CA LEU A 139 8.56 -22.36 20.05
C LEU A 139 7.95 -22.76 18.71
N LYS A 140 7.90 -24.06 18.40
CA LYS A 140 7.26 -24.58 17.17
C LYS A 140 5.77 -24.24 17.10
N LYS A 141 5.05 -24.29 18.23
CA LYS A 141 3.63 -23.87 18.30
C LYS A 141 3.47 -22.36 18.10
N ALA A 142 4.37 -21.56 18.67
CA ALA A 142 4.39 -20.11 18.49
C ALA A 142 4.59 -19.73 17.02
N ASN A 143 5.60 -20.32 16.36
CA ASN A 143 5.89 -20.08 14.93
C ASN A 143 4.69 -20.41 14.04
N LYS A 144 4.07 -21.58 14.24
CA LYS A 144 2.85 -21.96 13.52
C LYS A 144 1.70 -20.96 13.69
N GLY A 145 1.61 -20.31 14.87
CA GLY A 145 0.62 -19.28 15.14
C GLY A 145 0.93 -17.95 14.42
N LEU A 146 2.20 -17.56 14.40
CA LEU A 146 2.69 -16.35 13.74
C LEU A 146 2.58 -16.45 12.21
N GLU A 147 3.04 -17.57 11.63
CA GLU A 147 2.96 -17.86 10.20
C GLU A 147 1.53 -17.79 9.67
N ARG A 148 0.54 -18.34 10.41
CA ARG A 148 -0.88 -18.27 10.02
C ARG A 148 -1.38 -16.83 9.88
N LYS A 149 -0.87 -15.90 10.69
CA LYS A 149 -1.26 -14.48 10.65
C LYS A 149 -0.47 -13.70 9.62
N ALA A 150 0.83 -13.99 9.47
CA ALA A 150 1.73 -13.20 8.64
C ALA A 150 1.74 -13.64 7.17
N ASN A 151 1.64 -14.94 6.89
CA ASN A 151 1.94 -15.49 5.56
C ASN A 151 1.13 -14.85 4.44
N LYS A 152 -0.19 -14.66 4.59
CA LYS A 152 -1.01 -14.15 3.47
C LYS A 152 -0.52 -12.78 2.95
N HIS A 153 -0.16 -11.86 3.84
CA HIS A 153 0.28 -10.53 3.44
C HIS A 153 1.78 -10.49 3.17
N LEU A 154 2.59 -11.22 3.94
CA LEU A 154 4.02 -11.30 3.71
C LEU A 154 4.34 -11.93 2.35
N SER A 155 3.63 -12.99 1.95
CA SER A 155 3.78 -13.63 0.64
C SER A 155 3.42 -12.70 -0.53
N GLN A 156 2.48 -11.76 -0.33
CA GLN A 156 2.16 -10.76 -1.35
C GLN A 156 3.27 -9.73 -1.52
N VAL A 157 3.83 -9.24 -0.41
CA VAL A 157 4.96 -8.29 -0.43
C VAL A 157 6.21 -8.97 -0.98
N TYR A 158 6.51 -10.18 -0.51
CA TYR A 158 7.63 -11.00 -0.99
C TYR A 158 7.47 -11.32 -2.48
N GLY A 159 6.25 -11.61 -2.95
CA GLY A 159 5.97 -11.85 -4.37
C GLY A 159 6.14 -10.62 -5.26
N ALA A 160 6.04 -9.40 -4.70
CA ALA A 160 6.22 -8.16 -5.44
C ALA A 160 7.69 -7.78 -5.58
N ASP A 161 8.45 -7.84 -4.47
CA ASP A 161 9.89 -7.58 -4.47
C ASP A 161 10.60 -8.40 -3.37
N PRO A 162 11.07 -9.62 -3.73
CA PRO A 162 11.78 -10.48 -2.78
C PRO A 162 13.10 -9.86 -2.29
N GLN A 163 13.83 -9.20 -3.19
CA GLN A 163 15.19 -8.71 -2.91
C GLN A 163 15.15 -7.56 -1.90
N MET A 164 14.23 -6.63 -2.09
CA MET A 164 14.02 -5.53 -1.14
C MET A 164 13.67 -6.07 0.24
N LEU A 165 12.74 -7.04 0.32
CA LEU A 165 12.28 -7.57 1.58
C LEU A 165 13.40 -8.32 2.33
N THR A 166 14.19 -9.12 1.62
CA THR A 166 15.39 -9.75 2.19
C THR A 166 16.41 -8.72 2.67
N ASN A 167 16.67 -7.65 1.92
CA ASN A 167 17.58 -6.59 2.34
C ASN A 167 17.11 -5.91 3.63
N ILE A 168 15.80 -5.66 3.76
CA ILE A 168 15.20 -5.09 4.97
C ILE A 168 15.39 -6.03 6.15
N PHE A 169 15.07 -7.32 6.01
CA PHE A 169 15.23 -8.29 7.11
C PHE A 169 16.69 -8.42 7.53
N ASN A 170 17.62 -8.50 6.57
CA ASN A 170 19.06 -8.55 6.87
C ASN A 170 19.54 -7.29 7.62
N ALA A 171 19.03 -6.11 7.25
CA ALA A 171 19.37 -4.87 7.93
C ALA A 171 18.86 -4.86 9.38
N ILE A 172 17.62 -5.31 9.59
CA ILE A 172 17.02 -5.39 10.93
C ILE A 172 17.71 -6.45 11.78
N ASP A 173 17.94 -7.65 11.24
CA ASP A 173 18.65 -8.72 11.95
C ASP A 173 20.07 -8.28 12.32
N GLY A 174 20.78 -7.63 11.39
CA GLY A 174 22.09 -7.04 11.69
C GLY A 174 22.03 -5.97 12.78
N PHE A 175 20.96 -5.17 12.86
CA PHE A 175 20.75 -4.22 13.95
C PHE A 175 20.46 -4.93 15.29
N VAL A 176 19.55 -5.91 15.30
CA VAL A 176 19.19 -6.70 16.48
C VAL A 176 20.38 -7.49 17.00
N SER A 177 21.17 -8.11 16.12
CA SER A 177 22.39 -8.84 16.47
C SER A 177 23.46 -7.95 17.11
N ARG A 178 23.56 -6.69 16.70
CA ARG A 178 24.44 -5.70 17.35
C ARG A 178 23.89 -5.33 18.73
N MET A 179 22.60 -5.02 18.81
CA MET A 179 21.91 -4.74 20.08
C MET A 179 22.07 -5.88 21.09
N ALA A 180 21.88 -7.13 20.69
CA ALA A 180 22.00 -8.29 21.58
C ALA A 180 23.40 -8.46 22.19
N LYS A 181 24.43 -7.89 21.54
CA LYS A 181 25.82 -7.91 22.02
C LYS A 181 26.20 -6.64 22.79
N SER A 182 25.37 -5.59 22.71
CA SER A 182 25.62 -4.30 23.35
C SER A 182 25.31 -4.30 24.84
N LEU A 183 26.03 -3.46 25.58
CA LEU A 183 25.81 -3.24 26.99
C LEU A 183 24.63 -2.27 27.24
N PRO A 184 23.94 -2.37 28.39
CA PRO A 184 22.78 -1.52 28.70
C PRO A 184 22.96 -0.01 28.48
N HIS A 185 24.16 0.52 28.76
CA HIS A 185 24.46 1.94 28.62
C HIS A 185 24.72 2.37 27.16
N GLU A 186 25.07 1.44 26.27
CA GLU A 186 25.28 1.70 24.85
C GLU A 186 23.93 1.92 24.13
N PHE A 187 22.82 1.39 24.65
CA PHE A 187 21.48 1.62 24.09
C PHE A 187 21.02 3.08 24.20
N PHE A 188 21.34 3.78 25.28
CA PHE A 188 21.03 5.21 25.42
C PHE A 188 21.71 6.02 24.32
N TYR A 189 22.95 5.65 23.98
CA TYR A 189 23.73 6.31 22.95
C TYR A 189 23.17 6.07 21.54
N LEU A 190 22.61 4.89 21.27
CA LEU A 190 21.97 4.59 19.99
C LEU A 190 20.73 5.47 19.72
N ASN A 191 19.88 5.68 20.73
CA ASN A 191 18.73 6.58 20.58
C ASN A 191 19.17 8.04 20.33
N SER A 192 20.20 8.52 21.04
CA SER A 192 20.71 9.87 20.80
C SER A 192 21.31 10.04 19.39
N ILE A 193 22.00 9.03 18.85
CA ILE A 193 22.50 9.08 17.47
C ILE A 193 21.35 9.12 16.47
N TYR A 194 20.28 8.35 16.70
CA TYR A 194 19.10 8.36 15.85
C TYR A 194 18.39 9.73 15.85
N ASP A 195 18.23 10.33 17.04
CA ASP A 195 17.65 11.67 17.18
C ASP A 195 18.53 12.73 16.52
N GLU A 196 19.86 12.62 16.68
CA GLU A 196 20.82 13.50 16.00
C GLU A 196 20.79 13.33 14.47
N TYR A 197 20.66 12.10 13.96
CA TYR A 197 20.54 11.83 12.53
C TYR A 197 19.26 12.44 11.95
N ASN A 198 18.12 12.30 12.66
CA ASN A 198 16.87 12.91 12.20
C ASN A 198 16.91 14.44 12.26
N ALA A 199 17.65 15.01 13.21
CA ALA A 199 17.84 16.45 13.31
C ALA A 199 18.76 17.01 12.21
N ASP A 200 19.81 16.27 11.83
CA ASP A 200 20.70 16.62 10.73
C ASP A 200 21.23 15.37 9.99
N PRO A 201 20.52 14.92 8.94
CA PRO A 201 20.96 13.77 8.15
C PRO A 201 22.31 14.01 7.45
N THR A 202 22.63 15.27 7.11
CA THR A 202 23.84 15.61 6.33
C THR A 202 25.12 15.37 7.10
N LYS A 203 25.06 15.45 8.45
CA LYS A 203 26.15 15.11 9.37
C LYS A 203 26.65 13.67 9.22
N TYR A 204 25.78 12.76 8.78
CA TYR A 204 26.08 11.33 8.66
C TYR A 204 26.14 10.85 7.20
N ILE A 205 25.87 11.73 6.23
CA ILE A 205 26.17 11.51 4.81
C ILE A 205 27.68 11.72 4.61
N GLY A 206 28.46 10.71 4.99
CA GLY A 206 29.91 10.76 4.93
C GLY A 206 30.52 9.51 4.32
N ARG A 207 30.27 9.24 3.03
CA ARG A 207 31.24 8.73 2.01
C ARG A 207 30.65 8.30 0.64
N GLN A 208 29.42 8.65 0.25
CA GLN A 208 28.95 8.30 -1.11
C GLN A 208 29.36 9.34 -2.18
N ILE A 209 29.54 10.61 -1.80
CA ILE A 209 29.82 11.72 -2.75
C ILE A 209 31.32 11.83 -3.13
N MET A 210 32.22 11.19 -2.37
CA MET A 210 33.67 11.21 -2.66
C MET A 210 34.09 10.34 -3.84
N LEU A 211 33.21 9.52 -4.42
CA LEU A 211 33.51 8.72 -5.61
C LEU A 211 33.14 9.44 -6.92
N ASP A 212 32.20 10.38 -6.87
CA ASP A 212 31.81 11.16 -8.06
C ASP A 212 32.83 12.30 -8.32
N ASP A 213 33.42 12.88 -7.28
CA ASP A 213 34.46 13.92 -7.41
C ASP A 213 35.83 13.40 -7.89
N VAL A 214 36.07 12.08 -7.78
CA VAL A 214 37.32 11.46 -8.27
C VAL A 214 37.23 11.16 -9.77
N ASN A 215 36.04 10.90 -10.31
CA ASN A 215 35.87 10.68 -11.76
C ASN A 215 35.85 11.97 -12.57
N ILE A 216 35.46 13.11 -12.00
CA ILE A 216 35.45 14.38 -12.73
C ILE A 216 36.88 14.93 -12.93
N ARG A 217 37.82 14.64 -12.02
CA ARG A 217 39.22 15.12 -12.15
C ARG A 217 40.11 14.31 -13.09
N ASN A 218 39.67 13.11 -13.50
CA ASN A 218 40.42 12.26 -14.42
C ASN A 218 40.02 12.43 -15.89
N GLU A 219 38.94 13.18 -16.18
CA GLU A 219 38.48 13.45 -17.55
C GLU A 219 38.88 14.85 -18.06
N GLU A 220 39.31 15.77 -17.18
CA GLU A 220 39.84 17.09 -17.58
C GLU A 220 41.38 17.13 -17.70
N GLY A 221 42.04 15.96 -17.60
CA GLY A 221 43.50 15.82 -17.53
C GLY A 221 44.14 14.97 -18.62
N ASN A 222 43.58 14.93 -19.83
CA ASN A 222 44.22 14.33 -21.01
C ASN A 222 44.00 15.17 -22.28
#